data_AF-A0A3D4H030-F1
#
_entry.id   AF-A0A3D4H030-F1
#
_cell.length_a   1.000
_cell.length_b   1.000
_cell.length_c   1.000
_cell.angle_alpha   90.00
_cell.angle_beta   90.00
_cell.angle_gamma   90.00
#
_symmetry.space_group_name_H-M   'P 1'
#
loop_
_entity.id
_entity.type
_entity.pdbx_description
1 polymer ?
#
loop_
_entity_poly.entity_id
_entity_poly.type
_entity_poly.pdbx_seq_one_letter_code
_entity_poly.pdbx_strand_id
1 'polypeptide(L)'
;MERHSPFSGSDGANHSKGGINTEILDDLKRKQELLAAACRCLDDHKYYMFFDHLAALSEEPEAKKECLLDALETLGDYDEEECAVIRRLVTQGGAVAFKELVDMVREIRVQREIGVMLA
;
A
#
# COMPACT_ATOMS: atom_id res chain seq x y z
N MET A 1 -30.28 -35.29 55.99
CA MET A 1 -30.19 -35.21 54.52
C MET A 1 -30.35 -33.74 54.15
N GLU A 2 -29.30 -32.95 54.32
CA GLU A 2 -29.23 -31.56 53.86
C GLU A 2 -27.78 -31.30 53.44
N ARG A 3 -27.59 -30.96 52.16
CA ARG A 3 -26.30 -30.67 51.53
C ARG A 3 -26.15 -29.16 51.49
N HIS A 4 -24.99 -28.60 51.88
CA HIS A 4 -24.48 -27.35 51.33
C HIS A 4 -22.97 -27.22 51.63
N SER A 5 -22.14 -27.49 50.61
CA SER A 5 -20.80 -26.89 50.41
C SER A 5 -21.00 -25.44 49.88
N PRO A 6 -20.02 -24.50 49.87
CA PRO A 6 -18.59 -24.72 49.63
C PRO A 6 -17.60 -23.79 50.37
N PHE A 7 -16.35 -24.23 50.52
CA PHE A 7 -15.21 -23.34 50.80
C PHE A 7 -14.47 -23.08 49.48
N SER A 8 -14.63 -21.86 48.97
CA SER A 8 -13.88 -21.30 47.84
C SER A 8 -12.47 -20.93 48.28
N GLY A 9 -11.47 -21.31 47.50
CA GLY A 9 -10.10 -20.87 47.72
C GLY A 9 -9.18 -21.25 46.57
N SER A 10 -8.97 -20.28 45.69
CA SER A 10 -7.75 -20.06 44.88
C SER A 10 -7.29 -21.16 43.93
N ASP A 11 -7.33 -20.89 42.62
CA ASP A 11 -6.08 -20.52 41.96
C ASP A 11 -6.34 -19.81 40.62
N GLY A 12 -5.55 -18.78 40.39
CA GLY A 12 -5.56 -18.02 39.15
C GLY A 12 -4.89 -18.82 38.04
N ALA A 13 -5.47 -18.77 36.85
CA ALA A 13 -4.73 -19.01 35.61
C ALA A 13 -5.42 -18.25 34.48
N ASN A 14 -5.15 -16.95 34.47
CA ASN A 14 -5.06 -16.07 33.32
C ASN A 14 -4.91 -16.86 31.99
N HIS A 15 -6.02 -17.06 31.27
CA HIS A 15 -5.97 -17.44 29.86
C HIS A 15 -6.08 -16.16 29.04
N SER A 16 -4.98 -15.39 29.02
CA SER A 16 -4.66 -14.54 27.87
C SER A 16 -4.37 -15.46 26.69
N LYS A 17 -5.43 -15.99 26.05
CA LYS A 17 -5.28 -16.67 24.75
C LYS A 17 -4.94 -15.61 23.74
N GLY A 18 -3.69 -15.67 23.27
CA GLY A 18 -3.11 -14.74 22.32
C GLY A 18 -4.04 -14.45 21.15
N GLY A 19 -4.49 -13.20 21.07
CA GLY A 19 -4.92 -12.64 19.80
C GLY A 19 -3.69 -12.62 18.90
N ILE A 20 -3.60 -13.58 17.99
CA ILE A 20 -2.65 -13.49 16.88
C ILE A 20 -2.97 -12.17 16.21
N ASN A 21 -2.03 -11.24 16.29
CA ASN A 21 -2.17 -9.83 15.92
C ASN A 21 -2.82 -9.67 14.54
N THR A 22 -4.13 -9.50 14.51
CA THR A 22 -4.90 -9.27 13.28
C THR A 22 -4.41 -8.02 12.56
N GLU A 23 -3.96 -7.03 13.32
CA GLU A 23 -3.31 -5.82 12.82
C GLU A 23 -2.01 -6.11 12.04
N ILE A 24 -1.19 -7.05 12.51
CA ILE A 24 0.05 -7.44 11.82
C ILE A 24 -0.27 -8.20 10.54
N LEU A 25 -1.29 -9.06 10.56
CA LEU A 25 -1.74 -9.79 9.37
C LEU A 25 -2.32 -8.85 8.30
N ASP A 26 -3.09 -7.84 8.70
CA ASP A 26 -3.61 -6.83 7.78
C ASP A 26 -2.51 -5.92 7.24
N ASP A 27 -1.52 -5.55 8.07
CA ASP A 27 -0.33 -4.80 7.61
C ASP A 27 0.48 -5.61 6.58
N LEU A 28 0.70 -6.91 6.82
CA LEU A 28 1.38 -7.81 5.89
C LEU A 28 0.62 -7.94 4.56
N LYS A 29 -0.71 -8.03 4.57
CA LYS A 29 -1.52 -8.07 3.35
C LYS A 29 -1.39 -6.79 2.53
N ARG A 30 -1.51 -5.62 3.16
CA ARG A 30 -1.34 -4.32 2.47
C ARG A 30 0.05 -4.20 1.86
N LYS A 31 1.09 -4.63 2.60
CA LYS A 31 2.47 -4.67 2.09
C LYS A 31 2.64 -5.64 0.93
N GLN A 32 1.98 -6.79 0.96
CA GLN A 32 2.00 -7.76 -0.12
C GLN A 32 1.30 -7.21 -1.38
N GLU A 33 0.18 -6.51 -1.24
CA GLU A 33 -0.52 -5.85 -2.34
C GLU A 33 0.34 -4.74 -2.96
N LEU A 34 0.99 -3.93 -2.12
CA LEU A 34 1.93 -2.90 -2.57
C LEU A 34 3.11 -3.53 -3.33
N LEU A 35 3.67 -4.63 -2.82
CA LEU A 35 4.74 -5.36 -3.48
C LEU A 35 4.27 -5.91 -4.84
N ALA A 36 3.06 -6.45 -4.92
CA ALA A 36 2.49 -6.94 -6.17
C ALA A 36 2.32 -5.81 -7.19
N ALA A 37 1.87 -4.63 -6.76
CA ALA A 37 1.78 -3.44 -7.62
C ALA A 37 3.15 -3.00 -8.11
N ALA A 38 4.16 -2.98 -7.23
CA ALA A 38 5.54 -2.64 -7.60
C ALA A 38 6.12 -3.66 -8.61
N CYS A 39 5.90 -4.96 -8.41
CA CYS A 39 6.32 -5.99 -9.36
C CYS A 39 5.68 -5.77 -10.75
N ARG A 40 4.37 -5.48 -10.81
CA ARG A 40 3.70 -5.18 -12.08
C ARG A 40 4.31 -3.96 -12.79
N CYS A 41 4.71 -2.93 -12.05
CA CYS A 41 5.37 -1.75 -12.62
C CYS A 41 6.78 -2.06 -13.14
N LEU A 42 7.48 -3.00 -12.51
CA LEU A 42 8.80 -3.44 -12.98
C LEU A 42 8.72 -4.33 -14.21
N ASP A 43 7.61 -5.04 -14.40
CA ASP A 43 7.43 -6.01 -15.48
C ASP A 43 6.77 -5.40 -16.74
N ASP A 44 5.88 -4.40 -16.58
CA ASP A 44 5.21 -3.73 -17.71
C ASP A 44 5.39 -2.21 -17.66
N HIS A 45 5.93 -1.69 -18.77
CA HIS A 45 6.21 -0.27 -18.96
C HIS A 45 4.97 0.62 -18.86
N LYS A 46 3.77 0.11 -19.20
CA LYS A 46 2.52 0.90 -19.12
C LYS A 46 2.18 1.27 -17.69
N TYR A 47 2.30 0.34 -16.74
CA TYR A 47 2.04 0.62 -15.33
C TYR A 47 3.08 1.58 -14.76
N TYR A 48 4.34 1.45 -15.19
CA TYR A 48 5.38 2.41 -14.84
C TYR A 48 5.05 3.84 -15.32
N MET A 49 4.65 4.00 -16.58
CA MET A 49 4.25 5.31 -17.13
C MET A 49 3.02 5.90 -16.44
N PHE A 50 2.06 5.05 -16.03
CA PHE A 50 0.91 5.52 -15.24
C PHE A 50 1.34 6.17 -13.93
N PHE A 51 2.21 5.52 -13.15
CA PHE A 51 2.73 6.09 -11.91
C PHE A 51 3.68 7.28 -12.13
N ASP A 52 4.39 7.30 -13.26
CA ASP A 52 5.18 8.46 -13.68
C ASP A 52 4.30 9.70 -13.89
N HIS A 53 3.16 9.53 -14.58
CA HIS A 53 2.19 10.60 -14.78
C HIS A 53 1.51 11.03 -13.48
N LEU A 54 1.18 10.09 -12.58
CA LEU A 54 0.62 10.43 -11.27
C LEU A 54 1.63 11.19 -10.39
N ALA A 55 2.91 10.82 -10.43
CA ALA A 55 3.96 11.52 -9.70
C ALA A 55 4.16 12.93 -10.26
N ALA A 56 4.21 13.09 -11.58
CA ALA A 56 4.28 14.41 -12.22
C ALA A 56 3.05 15.28 -11.86
N LEU A 57 1.85 14.70 -11.84
CA LEU A 57 0.64 15.38 -11.39
C LEU A 57 0.74 15.82 -9.93
N SER A 58 1.33 15.01 -9.05
CA SER A 58 1.54 15.33 -7.63
C SER A 58 2.43 16.56 -7.41
N GLU A 59 3.34 16.85 -8.34
CA GLU A 59 4.27 17.99 -8.29
C GLU A 59 3.69 19.29 -8.86
N GLU A 60 2.56 19.23 -9.55
CA GLU A 60 1.89 20.40 -10.11
C GLU A 60 1.34 21.32 -9.01
N PRO A 61 1.04 22.61 -9.31
CA PRO A 61 0.39 23.50 -8.36
C PRO A 61 -0.99 22.97 -7.93
N GLU A 62 -1.35 23.17 -6.67
CA GLU A 62 -2.60 22.63 -6.08
C GLU A 62 -3.85 22.98 -6.89
N ALA A 63 -3.97 24.23 -7.36
CA ALA A 63 -5.09 24.66 -8.19
C ALA A 63 -5.22 23.87 -9.51
N LYS A 64 -4.09 23.43 -10.08
CA LYS A 64 -4.05 22.63 -11.31
C LYS A 64 -4.32 21.15 -11.03
N LYS A 65 -3.83 20.62 -9.90
CA LYS A 65 -4.15 19.27 -9.42
C LYS A 65 -5.65 19.08 -9.26
N GLU A 66 -6.29 19.95 -8.49
CA GLU A 66 -7.73 19.87 -8.23
C GLU A 66 -8.54 19.95 -9.53
N CYS A 67 -8.20 20.87 -10.43
CA CYS A 67 -8.86 20.97 -11.73
C CYS A 67 -8.74 19.69 -12.58
N LEU A 68 -7.58 19.02 -12.54
CA LEU A 68 -7.36 17.77 -13.29
C LEU A 68 -8.05 16.57 -12.62
N LEU A 69 -8.11 16.53 -11.30
CA LEU A 69 -8.81 15.49 -10.54
C LEU A 69 -10.33 15.60 -10.73
N ASP A 70 -10.86 16.81 -10.74
CA ASP A 70 -12.28 17.05 -11.04
C ASP A 70 -12.61 16.68 -12.49
N ALA A 71 -11.70 16.95 -13.44
CA ALA A 71 -11.86 16.53 -14.82
C ALA A 71 -11.88 14.99 -14.96
N LEU A 72 -11.05 14.30 -14.19
CA LEU A 72 -11.00 12.83 -14.11
C LEU A 72 -12.34 12.24 -13.67
N GLU A 73 -12.95 12.80 -12.62
CA GLU A 73 -14.27 12.37 -12.13
C GLU A 73 -15.37 12.61 -13.19
N THR A 74 -15.28 13.69 -13.98
CA THR A 74 -16.27 13.97 -15.03
C THR A 74 -16.10 13.14 -16.31
N LEU A 75 -14.92 12.57 -16.58
CA LEU A 75 -14.70 11.74 -17.77
C LEU A 75 -15.42 10.39 -17.67
N GLY A 76 -15.63 9.88 -16.45
CA GLY A 76 -16.29 8.59 -16.22
C GLY A 76 -15.47 7.36 -16.59
N ASP A 77 -14.15 7.52 -16.81
CA ASP A 77 -13.23 6.42 -17.12
C ASP A 77 -12.84 5.59 -15.89
N TYR A 78 -13.05 6.14 -14.69
CA TYR A 78 -12.74 5.52 -13.40
C TYR A 78 -13.99 5.54 -12.54
N ASP A 79 -14.15 4.53 -11.69
CA ASP A 79 -15.20 4.54 -10.69
C ASP A 79 -14.88 5.50 -9.53
N GLU A 80 -15.86 5.72 -8.65
CA GLU A 80 -15.73 6.66 -7.53
C GLU A 80 -14.65 6.24 -6.52
N GLU A 81 -14.43 4.93 -6.35
CA GLU A 81 -13.40 4.39 -5.45
C GLU A 81 -12.00 4.59 -6.05
N GLU A 82 -11.83 4.29 -7.34
CA GLU A 82 -10.62 4.53 -8.10
C GLU A 82 -10.26 6.02 -8.13
N CYS A 83 -11.24 6.90 -8.37
CA CYS A 83 -11.05 8.36 -8.32
C CYS A 83 -10.58 8.81 -6.94
N ALA A 84 -11.20 8.31 -5.87
CA ALA A 84 -10.80 8.63 -4.50
C ALA A 84 -9.37 8.18 -4.19
N VAL A 85 -8.98 7.00 -4.68
CA VAL A 85 -7.61 6.47 -4.54
C VAL A 85 -6.59 7.32 -5.33
N ILE A 86 -6.91 7.68 -6.58
CA ILE A 86 -6.05 8.53 -7.41
C ILE A 86 -5.88 9.91 -6.76
N ARG A 87 -6.98 10.54 -6.34
CA ARG A 87 -6.98 11.82 -5.61
C ARG A 87 -6.10 11.74 -4.36
N ARG A 88 -6.20 10.65 -3.60
CA ARG A 88 -5.37 10.42 -2.42
C ARG A 88 -3.89 10.27 -2.76
N LEU A 89 -3.56 9.48 -3.79
CA LEU A 89 -2.18 9.27 -4.24
C LEU A 89 -1.50 10.56 -4.68
N VAL A 90 -2.24 11.44 -5.36
CA VAL A 90 -1.75 12.72 -5.89
C VAL A 90 -1.63 13.78 -4.79
N THR A 91 -2.61 13.86 -3.89
CA THR A 91 -2.63 14.90 -2.84
C THR A 91 -1.72 14.57 -1.66
N GLN A 92 -1.59 13.29 -1.28
CA GLN A 92 -0.78 12.85 -0.14
C GLN A 92 0.67 12.53 -0.51
N GLY A 93 1.08 12.76 -1.77
CA GLY A 93 2.42 12.43 -2.26
C GLY A 93 2.71 10.93 -2.35
N GLY A 94 1.68 10.08 -2.24
CA GLY A 94 1.84 8.63 -2.33
C GLY A 94 2.34 8.17 -3.70
N ALA A 95 1.95 8.88 -4.76
CA ALA A 95 2.43 8.61 -6.12
C ALA A 95 3.95 8.83 -6.26
N VAL A 96 4.47 9.90 -5.67
CA VAL A 96 5.91 10.23 -5.68
C VAL A 96 6.70 9.18 -4.90
N ALA A 97 6.29 8.90 -3.66
CA ALA A 97 6.97 7.91 -2.81
C ALA A 97 6.98 6.51 -3.44
N PHE A 98 5.87 6.11 -4.08
CA PHE A 98 5.81 4.84 -4.79
C PHE A 98 6.73 4.82 -6.02
N LYS A 99 6.78 5.90 -6.80
CA LYS A 99 7.67 6.02 -7.96
C LYS A 99 9.13 5.93 -7.54
N GLU A 100 9.55 6.65 -6.51
CA GLU A 100 10.93 6.61 -6.00
C GLU A 100 11.36 5.18 -5.62
N LEU A 101 10.45 4.42 -4.99
CA LEU A 101 10.70 3.01 -4.67
C LEU A 101 10.89 2.16 -5.94
N VAL A 102 10.02 2.32 -6.94
CA VAL A 102 10.10 1.57 -8.20
C VAL A 102 11.37 1.93 -8.98
N ASP A 103 11.72 3.20 -9.05
CA ASP A 103 12.93 3.69 -9.71
C ASP A 103 14.19 3.12 -9.06
N MET A 104 14.27 3.12 -7.72
CA MET A 104 15.38 2.52 -6.98
C MET A 104 15.55 1.02 -7.30
N VAL A 105 14.45 0.26 -7.30
CA VAL A 105 14.51 -1.18 -7.60
C VAL A 105 14.90 -1.42 -9.05
N ARG A 106 14.42 -0.59 -9.97
CA ARG A 106 14.76 -0.67 -11.39
C ARG A 106 16.25 -0.39 -11.61
N GLU A 107 16.79 0.64 -10.97
CA GLU A 107 18.22 0.95 -11.02
C GLU A 107 19.07 -0.21 -10.50
N ILE A 108 18.70 -0.81 -9.36
CA ILE A 108 19.40 -1.98 -8.81
C ILE A 108 19.39 -3.16 -9.80
N ARG A 109 18.27 -3.43 -10.48
CA ARG A 109 18.17 -4.50 -11.49
C ARG A 109 19.11 -4.23 -12.66
N VAL A 110 19.11 -3.01 -13.19
CA VAL A 110 19.98 -2.60 -14.30
C VAL A 110 21.46 -2.71 -13.91
N GLN A 111 21.85 -2.20 -12.74
CA GLN A 111 23.24 -2.30 -12.26
C GLN A 111 23.70 -3.76 -12.11
N ARG A 112 22.82 -4.65 -11.64
CA ARG A 112 23.11 -6.09 -11.55
C ARG A 112 23.26 -6.73 -12.92
N GLU A 113 22.36 -6.43 -13.86
CA GLU A 113 22.43 -6.96 -15.24
C GLU A 113 23.72 -6.52 -15.93
N ILE A 114 24.09 -5.23 -15.82
CA ILE A 114 25.37 -4.71 -16.34
C ILE A 114 26.56 -5.43 -15.69
N GLY A 115 26.54 -5.62 -14.37
CA GLY A 115 27.60 -6.34 -13.64
C GLY A 115 27.79 -7.78 -14.10
N VAL A 116 26.72 -8.47 -14.49
CA VAL A 116 26.78 -9.82 -15.07
C VAL A 116 27.33 -9.81 -16.51
N MET A 117 27.02 -8.78 -17.30
CA MET A 117 27.52 -8.65 -18.68
C MET A 117 29.00 -8.25 -18.76
N LEU A 118 29.55 -7.64 -17.71
CA LEU A 118 30.95 -7.19 -17.63
C LEU A 118 31.88 -8.17 -16.91
N ALA A 119 31.36 -9.26 -16.36
CA ALA A 119 32.10 -10.32 -15.67
C ALA A 119 32.42 -11.49 -16.60
#